data_AF-A0A936LI52-F1
#
_entry.id   AF-A0A936LI52-F1
#
_cell.length_a   1.000
_cell.length_b   1.000
_cell.length_c   1.000
_cell.angle_alpha   90.00
_cell.angle_beta   90.00
_cell.angle_gamma   90.00
#
_symmetry.space_group_name_H-M   'P 1'
#
loop_
_entity.id
_entity.type
_entity.pdbx_description
1 polymer ?
#
loop_
_entity_poly.entity_id
_entity_poly.type
_entity_poly.pdbx_seq_one_letter_code
_entity_poly.pdbx_strand_id
1 'polypeptide(L)'
;MNIALKPNQETWLNEAVAEGRFASVEEAVQVAVDMLVYELDVPDLREDGGFGELTAEELRAKIQESLEQADRGETIDGAEAFARLERRYRNWPNV
;
A
#
# COMPACT_ATOMS: atom_id res chain seq x y z
N MET A 1 -25.74 4.32 -3.88
CA MET A 1 -25.08 5.64 -3.97
C MET A 1 -24.82 5.92 -5.44
N ASN A 2 -24.97 7.16 -5.92
CA ASN A 2 -24.67 7.50 -7.32
C ASN A 2 -23.53 8.52 -7.35
N ILE A 3 -22.39 8.16 -7.94
CA ILE A 3 -21.20 9.02 -8.03
C ILE A 3 -20.95 9.31 -9.50
N ALA A 4 -20.87 10.58 -9.85
CA ALA A 4 -20.47 10.99 -11.19
C ALA A 4 -18.95 10.97 -11.30
N LEU A 5 -18.43 10.22 -12.28
CA LEU A 5 -17.00 10.15 -12.57
C LEU A 5 -16.64 11.20 -13.63
N LYS A 6 -15.36 11.59 -13.64
CA LYS A 6 -14.84 12.41 -14.75
C LYS A 6 -14.69 11.53 -16.00
N PRO A 7 -14.82 12.09 -17.22
CA PRO A 7 -14.71 11.30 -18.45
C PRO A 7 -13.44 10.47 -18.56
N ASN A 8 -12.31 10.98 -18.09
CA ASN A 8 -11.04 10.25 -18.11
C ASN A 8 -11.01 9.06 -17.13
N GLN A 9 -11.74 9.14 -16.02
CA GLN A 9 -11.86 8.04 -15.06
C GLN A 9 -12.76 6.94 -15.61
N GLU A 10 -13.86 7.31 -16.28
CA GLU A 10 -14.74 6.36 -16.96
C GLU A 10 -14.00 5.61 -18.09
N THR A 11 -13.24 6.33 -18.92
CA THR A 11 -12.41 5.71 -19.96
C THR A 11 -11.45 4.69 -19.37
N TRP A 12 -10.69 5.08 -18.34
CA TRP A 12 -9.72 4.20 -17.71
C TRP A 12 -10.37 2.95 -17.08
N LEU A 13 -11.51 3.10 -16.39
CA LEU A 13 -12.22 1.96 -15.78
C LEU A 13 -12.74 0.99 -16.82
N ASN A 14 -13.28 1.50 -17.94
CA ASN A 14 -13.76 0.65 -19.03
C ASN A 14 -12.61 -0.09 -19.72
N GLU A 15 -11.46 0.56 -19.92
CA GLU A 15 -10.25 -0.07 -20.44
C GLU A 15 -9.76 -1.19 -19.51
N ALA A 16 -9.69 -0.93 -18.20
CA ALA A 16 -9.25 -1.91 -17.22
C ALA A 16 -10.15 -3.17 -17.18
N VAL A 17 -11.45 -3.00 -17.37
CA VAL A 17 -12.40 -4.12 -17.48
C VAL A 17 -12.23 -4.86 -18.82
N ALA A 18 -12.04 -4.13 -19.92
CA ALA A 18 -11.79 -4.74 -21.24
C ALA A 18 -10.49 -5.55 -21.28
N GLU A 19 -9.48 -5.12 -20.51
CA GLU A 19 -8.22 -5.84 -20.30
C GLU A 19 -8.35 -7.04 -19.34
N GLY A 20 -9.52 -7.23 -18.72
CA GLY A 20 -9.76 -8.30 -17.75
C GLY A 20 -9.07 -8.09 -16.40
N ARG A 21 -8.62 -6.87 -16.09
CA ARG A 21 -8.01 -6.52 -14.79
C ARG A 21 -9.04 -6.52 -13.66
N PHE A 22 -10.30 -6.25 -14.01
CA PHE A 22 -11.46 -6.32 -13.14
C PHE A 22 -12.62 -6.96 -13.91
N ALA A 23 -13.50 -7.67 -13.22
CA ALA A 23 -14.71 -8.28 -13.79
C ALA A 23 -15.79 -7.25 -14.11
N SER A 24 -15.80 -6.09 -13.42
CA SER A 24 -16.72 -4.99 -13.71
C SER A 24 -16.18 -3.63 -13.26
N VAL A 25 -16.80 -2.55 -13.75
CA VAL A 25 -16.51 -1.19 -13.29
C VAL A 25 -16.84 -1.03 -11.80
N GLU A 26 -17.89 -1.71 -11.32
CA GLU A 26 -18.28 -1.68 -9.91
C GLU A 26 -17.21 -2.31 -9.01
N GLU A 27 -16.63 -3.45 -9.42
CA GLU A 27 -15.50 -4.06 -8.71
C GLU A 27 -14.29 -3.14 -8.69
N ALA A 28 -13.93 -2.54 -9.82
CA ALA A 28 -12.81 -1.61 -9.91
C ALA A 28 -12.99 -0.39 -8.99
N VAL A 29 -14.21 0.15 -8.90
CA VAL A 29 -14.55 1.25 -7.99
C VAL A 29 -14.51 0.79 -6.53
N GLN A 30 -15.03 -0.40 -6.22
CA GLN A 30 -14.97 -0.96 -4.87
C GLN A 30 -13.52 -1.09 -4.40
N VAL A 31 -12.65 -1.67 -5.22
CA VAL A 31 -11.21 -1.80 -4.93
C VAL A 31 -10.56 -0.44 -4.72
N ALA A 32 -10.87 0.56 -5.55
CA ALA A 32 -10.32 1.90 -5.41
C ALA A 32 -10.77 2.58 -4.10
N VAL A 33 -12.04 2.41 -3.71
CA VAL A 33 -12.58 2.93 -2.45
C VAL A 33 -11.99 2.20 -1.26
N ASP A 34 -11.88 0.87 -1.30
CA ASP A 34 -11.29 0.09 -0.22
C ASP A 34 -9.82 0.45 0.00
N MET A 35 -9.07 0.68 -1.08
CA MET A 35 -7.69 1.15 -1.02
C MET A 35 -7.58 2.55 -0.40
N LEU A 36 -8.49 3.46 -0.77
CA LEU A 36 -8.54 4.80 -0.18
C LEU A 36 -8.95 4.74 1.30
N VAL A 37 -9.96 3.94 1.66
CA VAL A 37 -10.39 3.76 3.05
C VAL A 37 -9.23 3.18 3.86
N TYR A 38 -8.52 2.17 3.36
CA TYR A 38 -7.32 1.64 4.00
C TYR A 38 -6.23 2.70 4.17
N GLU A 39 -5.96 3.52 3.15
CA GLU A 39 -5.01 4.64 3.26
C GLU A 39 -5.47 5.69 4.29
N LEU A 40 -6.78 5.93 4.41
CA LEU A 40 -7.35 6.91 5.32
C LEU A 40 -7.44 6.42 6.78
N ASP A 41 -7.73 5.13 7.00
CA ASP A 41 -8.00 4.50 8.29
C ASP A 41 -6.76 3.89 8.96
N VAL A 42 -5.60 3.87 8.28
CA VAL A 42 -4.34 3.48 8.89
C VAL A 42 -3.59 4.73 9.39
N PRO A 43 -3.72 5.10 10.68
CA PRO A 43 -3.10 6.31 11.23
C PRO A 43 -1.56 6.34 11.10
N ASP A 44 -0.90 5.18 11.13
CA ASP A 44 0.57 5.07 11.07
C ASP A 44 1.18 5.35 9.69
N LEU A 45 0.41 5.31 8.59
CA LEU A 45 0.96 5.60 7.25
C LEU A 45 1.09 7.10 6.97
N ARG A 46 0.46 7.95 7.79
CA ARG A 46 0.45 9.41 7.63
C ARG A 46 1.52 10.13 8.43
N GLU A 47 2.01 9.55 9.52
CA GLU A 47 3.02 10.22 10.35
C GLU A 47 4.45 9.67 10.13
N ASP A 48 4.66 8.39 9.77
CA ASP A 48 6.02 7.80 9.87
C ASP A 48 6.51 6.95 8.65
N GLY A 49 5.75 6.92 7.54
CA GLY A 49 6.26 6.41 6.26
C GLY A 49 5.45 5.29 5.60
N GLY A 50 4.22 5.58 5.19
CA GLY A 50 3.69 4.87 4.03
C GLY A 50 4.53 5.13 2.79
N PHE A 51 4.54 4.19 1.84
CA PHE A 51 5.23 4.32 0.55
C PHE A 51 4.70 5.45 -0.35
N GLY A 52 3.84 6.33 0.19
CA GLY A 52 3.17 7.41 -0.53
C GLY A 52 4.06 8.61 -0.83
N GLU A 53 5.03 8.99 0.01
CA GLU A 53 5.94 10.11 -0.25
C GLU A 53 7.01 10.19 0.85
N LEU A 54 8.03 9.32 0.82
CA LEU A 54 9.25 9.61 1.58
C LEU A 54 9.98 10.76 0.88
N THR A 55 10.23 11.86 1.59
CA THR A 55 11.15 12.88 1.10
C THR A 55 12.53 12.27 0.89
N ALA A 56 13.34 12.88 0.01
CA ALA A 56 14.70 12.42 -0.24
C ALA A 56 15.57 12.43 1.03
N GLU A 57 15.24 13.27 2.02
CA GLU A 57 15.91 13.35 3.31
C GLU A 57 15.53 12.18 4.22
N GLU A 58 14.24 11.87 4.34
CA GLU A 58 13.76 10.73 5.11
C GLU A 58 14.25 9.40 4.54
N LEU A 59 14.26 9.28 3.22
CA LEU A 59 14.80 8.08 2.57
C LEU A 59 16.30 7.91 2.89
N ARG A 60 17.09 9.00 2.85
CA ARG A 60 18.51 8.95 3.22
C ARG A 60 18.69 8.57 4.69
N ALA A 61 17.89 9.13 5.59
CA ALA A 61 17.93 8.80 7.01
C ALA A 61 17.63 7.31 7.25
N LYS A 62 16.56 6.76 6.65
CA LYS A 62 16.22 5.34 6.77
C LYS A 62 17.28 4.42 6.16
N ILE A 63 17.92 4.81 5.05
CA ILE A 63 19.05 4.07 4.48
C ILE A 63 20.25 4.08 5.42
N GLN A 64 20.60 5.24 5.98
CA GLN A 64 21.72 5.35 6.92
C GLN A 64 21.49 4.47 8.15
N GLU A 65 20.30 4.55 8.76
CA GLU A 65 19.93 3.70 9.90
C GLU A 65 20.06 2.21 9.56
N SER A 66 19.57 1.80 8.38
CA SER A 66 19.65 0.41 7.92
C SER A 66 21.08 -0.07 7.74
N LEU A 67 21.99 0.80 7.25
CA LEU A 67 23.42 0.49 7.14
C LEU A 67 24.06 0.33 8.52
N GLU A 68 23.75 1.23 9.46
CA GLU A 68 24.27 1.14 10.83
C GLU A 68 23.76 -0.12 11.57
N GLN A 69 22.50 -0.50 11.36
CA GLN A 69 21.94 -1.76 11.86
C GLN A 69 22.67 -2.97 11.25
N ALA A 70 22.93 -2.94 9.92
CA ALA A 70 23.66 -4.00 9.24
C ALA A 70 25.10 -4.14 9.75
N ASP A 71 25.80 -3.03 10.02
CA ASP A 71 27.14 -3.03 10.61
C ASP A 71 27.15 -3.63 12.02
N ARG A 72 26.06 -3.50 12.78
CA ARG A 72 25.87 -4.17 14.08
C ARG A 72 25.43 -5.63 13.97
N GLY A 73 25.17 -6.14 12.77
CA GLY A 73 24.66 -7.49 12.53
C GLY A 73 23.17 -7.65 12.87
N GLU A 74 22.42 -6.55 12.96
CA GLU A 74 20.97 -6.54 13.23
C GLU A 74 20.15 -6.83 11.96
N THR A 75 20.64 -7.72 11.10
CA THR A 75 19.96 -8.14 9.89
C THR A 75 19.13 -9.40 10.15
N ILE A 76 18.11 -9.59 9.33
CA ILE A 76 17.29 -10.80 9.33
C ILE A 76 17.30 -11.38 7.92
N ASP A 77 17.23 -12.71 7.82
CA ASP A 77 17.02 -13.36 6.54
C ASP A 77 15.72 -12.87 5.90
N GLY A 78 15.76 -12.61 4.60
CA GLY A 78 14.63 -12.02 3.87
C GLY A 78 13.39 -12.90 3.93
N ALA A 79 13.53 -14.22 3.79
CA ALA A 79 12.38 -15.13 3.84
C ALA A 79 11.76 -15.17 5.24
N GLU A 80 12.58 -15.16 6.29
CA GLU A 80 12.10 -15.05 7.66
C GLU A 80 11.40 -13.70 7.94
N ALA A 81 11.92 -12.60 7.38
CA ALA A 81 11.29 -11.28 7.51
C ALA A 81 9.86 -11.27 6.93
N PHE A 82 9.70 -11.77 5.70
CA PHE A 82 8.38 -11.87 5.05
C PHE A 82 7.44 -12.82 5.79
N ALA A 83 7.93 -13.97 6.26
CA ALA A 83 7.13 -14.89 7.05
C ALA A 83 6.64 -14.29 8.39
N ARG A 84 7.40 -13.36 9.00
CA ARG A 84 6.96 -12.61 10.18
C ARG A 84 5.87 -11.60 9.84
N LEU A 85 6.04 -10.87 8.73
CA LEU A 85 5.03 -9.92 8.25
C LEU A 85 3.71 -10.63 7.93
N GLU A 86 3.74 -11.72 7.18
CA GLU A 86 2.55 -12.51 6.85
C GLU A 86 1.81 -13.02 8.09
N ARG A 87 2.55 -13.52 9.10
CA ARG A 87 1.95 -13.95 10.37
C ARG A 87 1.30 -12.78 11.11
N ARG A 88 1.93 -11.59 11.09
CA ARG A 88 1.37 -10.38 11.70
C ARG A 88 0.08 -9.95 10.99
N TYR A 89 0.08 -9.90 9.66
CA TYR A 89 -1.09 -9.54 8.87
C TYR A 89 -2.24 -10.53 9.03
N ARG A 90 -1.96 -11.83 9.07
CA ARG A 90 -2.98 -12.87 9.27
C ARG A 90 -3.66 -12.78 10.64
N ASN A 91 -2.91 -12.35 11.66
CA ASN A 91 -3.40 -12.22 13.03
C ASN A 91 -3.88 -10.80 13.36
N TRP A 92 -3.89 -9.90 12.37
CA TRP A 92 -4.42 -8.55 12.54
C TRP A 92 -5.94 -8.66 12.71
N PRO A 93 -6.53 -8.17 13.83
CA PRO A 93 -7.96 -8.23 14.00
C PRO A 93 -8.63 -7.43 12.88
N ASN A 94 -9.53 -8.09 12.14
CA ASN A 94 -10.34 -7.47 11.10
C ASN A 94 -11.05 -6.25 11.70
N VAL A 95 -10.77 -5.07 11.13
CA VAL A 95 -11.62 -3.89 11.25
C VAL A 95 -12.59 -3.92 10.09
#